data_AF-A0A9N9IJG0-F1
#
_entry.id   AF-A0A9N9IJG0-F1
#
_cell.length_a   1.000
_cell.length_b   1.000
_cell.length_c   1.000
_cell.angle_alpha   90.00
_cell.angle_beta   90.00
_cell.angle_gamma   90.00
#
_symmetry.space_group_name_H-M   'P 1'
#
loop_
_entity.id
_entity.type
_entity.pdbx_description
1 polymer ?
#
loop_
_entity_poly.entity_id
_entity_poly.type
_entity_poly.pdbx_seq_one_letter_code
_entity_poly.pdbx_strand_id
1 'polypeptide(L)'
;RNFISDLGLACEDGQTMNGSLKGVIPYVAPEVLACKPHTKPTDIYSFGIAMWECTSCQPPFHNMDFGPDLVYDVYCGLRPPIIKGTPESYVQLMMQCWDPDPEKRPTAHILAETLENGS
;
A
#
# COMPACT_ATOMS: atom_id res chain seq x y z
N ARG A 1 1.99 -5.34 -22.52
CA ARG A 1 1.55 -6.54 -21.76
C ARG A 1 2.50 -6.63 -20.57
N ASN A 2 2.18 -5.94 -19.47
CA ASN A 2 3.09 -5.79 -18.33
C ASN A 2 2.73 -6.85 -17.31
N PHE A 3 3.63 -7.80 -17.08
CA PHE A 3 3.53 -8.79 -16.03
C PHE A 3 4.12 -8.17 -14.76
N ILE A 4 3.30 -8.03 -13.71
CA ILE A 4 3.80 -7.71 -12.38
C ILE A 4 4.44 -8.99 -11.84
N SER A 5 5.77 -8.99 -11.81
CA SER A 5 6.61 -10.10 -11.37
C SER A 5 7.20 -9.76 -10.01
N ASP A 6 6.39 -9.72 -8.96
CA ASP A 6 6.90 -9.96 -7.60
C ASP A 6 5.75 -10.27 -6.63
N LEU A 7 5.43 -11.56 -6.46
CA LEU A 7 4.49 -12.06 -5.44
C LEU A 7 5.24 -12.98 -4.44
N GLY A 8 6.52 -12.70 -4.20
CA GLY A 8 7.42 -13.53 -3.39
C GLY A 8 7.45 -13.20 -1.89
N LEU A 9 6.33 -12.80 -1.29
CA LEU A 9 6.25 -12.52 0.16
C LEU A 9 5.29 -13.51 0.84
N ALA A 10 5.59 -14.81 0.71
CA ALA A 10 5.04 -15.78 1.65
C ALA A 10 5.72 -15.54 3.01
N CYS A 11 4.92 -15.32 4.06
CA CYS A 11 5.42 -15.15 5.42
C CYS A 11 5.98 -16.50 5.91
N GLU A 12 7.26 -16.76 5.63
CA GLU A 12 7.99 -17.87 6.23
C GLU A 12 8.57 -17.41 7.58
N ASP A 13 8.31 -18.22 8.60
CA ASP A 13 8.71 -17.98 9.97
C ASP A 13 10.25 -17.81 10.06
N GLY A 14 10.69 -16.63 10.52
CA GLY A 14 12.10 -16.38 10.86
C GLY A 14 13.03 -15.85 9.76
N GLN A 15 12.55 -15.44 8.57
CA GLN A 15 13.43 -14.74 7.63
C GLN A 15 13.61 -13.27 8.02
N THR A 16 14.82 -12.90 8.43
CA THR A 16 15.26 -11.50 8.51
C THR A 16 14.95 -10.80 7.20
N MET A 17 14.18 -9.71 7.26
CA MET A 17 13.86 -8.85 6.12
C MET A 17 15.16 -8.38 5.46
N ASN A 18 15.62 -9.10 4.42
CA ASN A 18 16.82 -8.74 3.67
C ASN A 18 16.63 -7.33 3.08
N GLY A 19 17.72 -6.58 2.85
CA GLY A 19 17.68 -5.18 2.42
C GLY A 19 16.82 -4.87 1.18
N SER A 20 16.48 -5.88 0.37
CA SER A 20 15.55 -5.78 -0.76
C SER A 20 14.07 -5.64 -0.36
N LEU A 21 13.66 -6.19 0.79
CA LEU A 21 12.28 -6.12 1.28
C LEU A 21 11.96 -4.79 1.93
N LYS A 22 12.99 -4.06 2.35
CA LYS A 22 12.87 -2.74 2.99
C LYS A 22 12.03 -1.79 2.14
N GLY A 23 12.35 -1.62 0.86
CA GLY A 23 11.61 -0.72 -0.04
C GLY A 23 10.15 -1.11 -0.28
N VAL A 24 9.76 -2.35 0.02
CA VAL A 24 8.41 -2.86 -0.23
C VAL A 24 7.49 -2.68 0.98
N ILE A 25 8.05 -2.53 2.20
CA ILE A 25 7.28 -2.40 3.47
C ILE A 25 6.08 -1.44 3.34
N PRO A 26 6.20 -0.24 2.75
CA PRO A 26 5.08 0.70 2.71
C PRO A 26 3.88 0.18 1.91
N TYR A 27 4.13 -0.69 0.94
CA TYR A 27 3.11 -1.31 0.08
C TYR A 27 2.50 -2.56 0.73
N VAL A 28 3.09 -3.10 1.80
CA VAL A 28 2.57 -4.30 2.46
C VAL A 28 1.43 -3.91 3.40
N ALA A 29 0.27 -4.55 3.21
CA ALA A 29 -0.91 -4.32 4.05
C ALA A 29 -0.64 -4.69 5.53
N PRO A 30 -1.21 -3.96 6.50
CA PRO A 30 -0.92 -4.18 7.93
C PRO A 30 -1.27 -5.60 8.40
N GLU A 31 -2.29 -6.23 7.83
CA GLU A 31 -2.62 -7.61 8.12
C GLU A 31 -1.55 -8.61 7.65
N VAL A 32 -0.87 -8.33 6.53
CA VAL A 32 0.23 -9.16 6.02
C VAL A 32 1.47 -8.98 6.88
N LEU A 33 1.74 -7.75 7.35
CA LEU A 33 2.78 -7.49 8.35
C LEU A 33 2.53 -8.26 9.67
N ALA A 34 1.26 -8.58 9.96
CA ALA A 34 0.85 -9.43 11.09
C ALA A 34 0.80 -10.93 10.75
N CYS A 35 1.52 -11.36 9.72
CA CYS A 35 1.63 -12.75 9.26
C CYS A 35 0.29 -13.38 8.82
N LYS A 36 -0.72 -12.57 8.44
CA LYS A 36 -1.94 -13.09 7.81
C LYS A 36 -1.71 -13.33 6.31
N PRO A 37 -2.44 -14.26 5.70
CA PRO A 37 -2.29 -14.56 4.27
C PRO A 37 -2.58 -13.34 3.39
N HIS A 38 -1.92 -13.29 2.24
CA HIS A 38 -2.29 -12.39 1.16
C HIS A 38 -3.71 -12.68 0.66
N THR A 39 -4.47 -11.61 0.45
CA THR A 39 -5.85 -11.66 -0.05
C THR A 39 -6.08 -10.53 -1.06
N LYS A 40 -7.20 -10.56 -1.79
CA LYS A 40 -7.51 -9.49 -2.76
C LYS A 40 -7.50 -8.08 -2.14
N PRO A 41 -8.05 -7.85 -0.93
CA PRO A 41 -7.91 -6.56 -0.25
C PRO A 41 -6.46 -6.12 0.02
N THR A 42 -5.50 -7.04 0.15
CA THR A 42 -4.08 -6.69 0.34
C THR A 42 -3.50 -6.06 -0.92
N ASP A 43 -3.90 -6.53 -2.11
CA ASP A 43 -3.49 -5.93 -3.39
C ASP A 43 -4.06 -4.52 -3.55
N ILE A 44 -5.29 -4.29 -3.08
CA ILE A 44 -5.94 -2.97 -3.09
C ILE A 44 -5.19 -1.98 -2.19
N TYR A 45 -4.71 -2.44 -1.03
CA TYR A 45 -3.86 -1.63 -0.16
C TYR A 45 -2.58 -1.20 -0.89
N SER A 46 -1.85 -2.14 -1.48
CA SER A 46 -0.63 -1.86 -2.26
C SER A 46 -0.92 -0.86 -3.37
N PHE A 47 -2.06 -0.98 -4.04
CA PHE A 47 -2.49 -0.05 -5.08
C PHE A 47 -2.74 1.36 -4.52
N GLY A 48 -3.34 1.51 -3.35
CA GLY A 48 -3.52 2.82 -2.69
C GLY A 48 -2.18 3.52 -2.40
N ILE A 49 -1.16 2.77 -1.99
CA ILE A 49 0.19 3.31 -1.78
C ILE A 49 0.83 3.70 -3.13
N ALA A 50 0.62 2.92 -4.19
CA ALA A 50 1.08 3.26 -5.54
C ALA A 50 0.36 4.51 -6.10
N MET A 51 -0.93 4.70 -5.82
CA MET A 51 -1.66 5.93 -6.15
C MET A 51 -0.99 7.14 -5.50
N TRP A 52 -0.58 7.01 -4.24
CA TRP A 52 0.14 8.08 -3.56
C TRP A 52 1.50 8.38 -4.18
N GLU A 53 2.28 7.34 -4.51
CA GLU A 53 3.55 7.48 -5.21
C GLU A 53 3.39 8.22 -6.56
N CYS A 54 2.33 7.91 -7.32
CA CYS A 54 1.99 8.63 -8.55
C CYS A 54 1.72 10.13 -8.31
N THR A 55 1.11 10.49 -7.18
CA THR A 55 0.82 11.90 -6.86
C THR A 55 2.02 12.65 -6.32
N SER A 56 2.91 11.98 -5.58
CA SER A 56 4.08 12.59 -4.97
C SER A 56 5.31 12.59 -5.90
N CYS A 57 5.33 11.69 -6.89
CA CYS A 57 6.50 11.37 -7.70
C CYS A 57 7.72 10.98 -6.86
N GLN A 58 7.50 10.43 -5.67
CA GLN A 58 8.54 10.04 -4.71
C GLN A 58 8.19 8.70 -4.05
N PRO A 59 9.19 7.91 -3.64
CA PRO A 59 8.93 6.71 -2.84
C PRO A 59 8.20 7.05 -1.52
N PRO A 60 7.25 6.20 -1.08
CA PRO A 60 6.60 6.36 0.21
C PRO A 60 7.64 6.33 1.33
N PHE A 61 7.53 7.29 2.25
CA PHE A 61 8.46 7.46 3.38
C PHE A 61 9.93 7.64 2.98
N HIS A 62 10.23 8.24 1.82
CA HIS A 62 11.60 8.50 1.34
C HIS A 62 12.54 9.22 2.33
N ASN A 63 12.00 9.91 3.34
CA ASN A 63 12.76 10.60 4.38
C ASN A 63 12.91 9.78 5.69
N MET A 64 12.48 8.53 5.72
CA MET A 64 12.54 7.66 6.90
C MET A 64 13.47 6.49 6.66
N ASP A 65 14.08 6.01 7.74
CA ASP A 65 14.87 4.78 7.70
C ASP A 65 13.95 3.56 7.61
N PHE A 66 14.19 2.74 6.59
CA PHE A 66 13.47 1.48 6.42
C PHE A 66 14.03 0.44 7.39
N GLY A 67 13.52 0.47 8.61
CA GLY A 67 13.84 -0.45 9.71
C GLY A 67 12.59 -1.02 10.39
N PRO A 68 12.77 -1.79 11.48
CA PRO A 68 11.67 -2.36 12.26
C PRO A 68 10.67 -1.31 12.76
N ASP A 69 11.13 -0.10 13.06
CA ASP A 69 10.29 1.00 13.54
C ASP A 69 9.26 1.41 12.47
N LEU A 70 9.67 1.53 11.21
CA LEU A 70 8.76 1.85 10.10
C LEU A 70 7.71 0.74 9.91
N VAL A 71 8.09 -0.53 10.05
CA VAL A 71 7.15 -1.67 9.97
C VAL A 71 6.09 -1.54 11.06
N TYR A 72 6.52 -1.26 12.30
CA TYR A 72 5.63 -1.08 13.44
C TYR A 72 4.72 0.14 13.24
N ASP A 73 5.26 1.27 12.79
CA ASP A 73 4.48 2.48 12.54
C ASP A 73 3.41 2.26 11.46
N VAL A 74 3.75 1.62 10.34
CA VAL A 74 2.79 1.28 9.27
C VAL A 74 1.70 0.35 9.78
N TYR A 75 2.07 -0.66 10.57
CA TYR A 75 1.14 -1.55 11.25
C TYR A 75 0.20 -0.78 12.19
N CYS A 76 0.72 0.21 12.92
CA CYS A 76 -0.05 1.10 13.80
C CYS A 76 -0.84 2.18 13.07
N GLY A 77 -0.79 2.25 11.74
CA GLY A 77 -1.61 3.14 10.93
C GLY A 77 -0.88 4.36 10.36
N LEU A 78 0.45 4.42 10.42
CA LEU A 78 1.21 5.44 9.70
C LEU A 78 0.93 5.32 8.20
N ARG A 79 0.63 6.46 7.57
CA ARG A 79 0.41 6.58 6.13
C ARG A 79 1.19 7.77 5.58
N PRO A 80 1.56 7.76 4.29
CA PRO A 80 2.20 8.93 3.67
C PRO A 80 1.30 10.18 3.71
N PRO A 81 1.87 11.40 3.81
CA PRO A 81 1.10 12.63 3.91
C PRO A 81 0.41 12.97 2.58
N ILE A 82 -0.81 13.48 2.63
CA ILE A 82 -1.54 13.89 1.42
C ILE A 82 -0.82 15.06 0.73
N ILE A 83 -0.58 14.91 -0.58
CA ILE A 83 0.11 15.92 -1.38
C ILE A 83 -0.84 17.07 -1.71
N LYS A 84 -0.41 18.31 -1.44
CA LYS A 84 -1.20 19.50 -1.74
C LYS A 84 -1.44 19.62 -3.24
N GLY A 85 -2.69 19.79 -3.63
CA GLY A 85 -3.09 19.93 -5.04
C GLY A 85 -3.57 18.64 -5.68
N THR A 86 -3.47 17.50 -4.98
CA THR A 86 -4.15 16.28 -5.42
C THR A 86 -5.68 16.49 -5.38
N PRO A 87 -6.43 16.12 -6.45
CA PRO A 87 -7.88 16.24 -6.47
C PRO A 87 -8.54 15.47 -5.31
N GLU A 88 -9.54 16.07 -4.67
CA GLU A 88 -10.20 15.51 -3.48
C GLU A 88 -10.78 14.11 -3.74
N SER A 89 -11.39 13.88 -4.90
CA SER A 89 -11.92 12.56 -5.28
C SER A 89 -10.82 11.49 -5.34
N TYR A 90 -9.64 11.85 -5.83
CA TYR A 90 -8.48 10.96 -5.88
C TYR A 90 -7.95 10.69 -4.48
N VAL A 91 -7.88 11.71 -3.61
CA VAL A 91 -7.49 11.55 -2.20
C VAL A 91 -8.43 10.59 -1.48
N GLN A 92 -9.74 10.76 -1.64
CA GLN A 92 -10.74 9.90 -1.00
C GLN A 92 -10.63 8.45 -1.47
N LEU A 93 -10.49 8.23 -2.77
CA LEU A 93 -10.32 6.89 -3.33
C LEU A 93 -9.03 6.22 -2.85
N MET A 94 -7.90 6.94 -2.92
CA MET A 94 -6.61 6.51 -2.39
C MET A 94 -6.70 6.14 -0.91
N MET A 95 -7.42 6.95 -0.12
CA MET A 95 -7.61 6.70 1.31
C MET A 95 -8.47 5.48 1.61
N GLN A 96 -9.48 5.21 0.80
CA GLN A 96 -10.28 3.99 0.90
C GLN A 96 -9.44 2.75 0.55
N CYS A 97 -8.54 2.85 -0.43
CA CYS A 97 -7.68 1.73 -0.81
C CYS A 97 -6.76 1.27 0.33
N TRP A 98 -6.22 2.19 1.15
CA TRP A 98 -5.31 1.85 2.25
C TRP A 98 -5.95 1.85 3.64
N ASP A 99 -7.28 1.69 3.71
CA ASP A 99 -8.02 1.60 4.97
C ASP A 99 -7.45 0.47 5.86
N PRO A 100 -7.28 0.68 7.18
CA PRO A 100 -6.81 -0.36 8.08
C PRO A 100 -7.73 -1.60 8.11
N ASP A 101 -9.03 -1.43 7.86
CA ASP A 101 -9.99 -2.51 7.75
C ASP A 101 -10.07 -3.03 6.30
N PRO A 102 -9.63 -4.27 6.02
CA PRO A 102 -9.65 -4.84 4.66
C PRO A 102 -11.04 -4.86 4.03
N GLU A 103 -12.10 -4.95 4.84
CA GLU A 103 -13.49 -5.03 4.35
C GLU A 103 -14.03 -3.67 3.89
N LYS A 104 -13.39 -2.56 4.30
CA LYS A 104 -13.75 -1.21 3.86
C LYS A 104 -13.06 -0.81 2.56
N ARG A 105 -12.06 -1.58 2.13
CA ARG A 105 -11.35 -1.33 0.88
C ARG A 105 -12.26 -1.65 -0.30
N PRO A 106 -12.22 -0.86 -1.40
CA PRO A 106 -13.00 -1.16 -2.58
C PRO A 106 -12.51 -2.47 -3.21
N THR A 107 -13.39 -3.15 -3.94
CA THR A 107 -12.94 -4.24 -4.82
C THR A 107 -12.20 -3.66 -6.03
N ALA A 108 -11.34 -4.46 -6.67
CA ALA A 108 -10.65 -4.05 -7.90
C ALA A 108 -11.63 -3.59 -9.00
N HIS A 109 -12.84 -4.17 -9.03
CA HIS A 109 -13.89 -3.79 -9.97
C HIS A 109 -14.43 -2.38 -9.69
N ILE A 110 -14.83 -2.11 -8.44
CA ILE A 110 -15.33 -0.78 -8.01
C ILE A 110 -14.23 0.28 -8.20
N LEU A 111 -12.99 -0.06 -7.88
CA LEU A 111 -11.84 0.82 -8.05
C LEU A 111 -11.63 1.21 -9.53
N ALA A 112 -11.66 0.24 -10.45
CA ALA A 112 -11.54 0.50 -11.88
C ALA A 112 -12.67 1.39 -12.41
N GLU A 113 -13.92 1.06 -12.05
CA GLU A 113 -15.09 1.86 -12.43
C GLU A 113 -15.00 3.31 -11.92
N THR A 114 -14.54 3.50 -10.67
CA THR A 114 -14.39 4.84 -10.09
C THR A 114 -13.32 5.67 -10.82
N LEU A 115 -12.21 5.04 -11.23
CA LEU A 115 -11.15 5.71 -11.97
C LEU A 115 -11.58 6.08 -13.40
N GLU A 116 -12.37 5.23 -14.07
CA GLU A 116 -12.89 5.48 -15.40
C GLU A 116 -13.94 6.60 -15.41
N ASN A 117 -14.84 6.62 -14.42
CA ASN A 117 -15.92 7.61 -14.33
C ASN A 117 -15.48 8.96 -13.75
N GLY A 118 -14.32 9.02 -13.09
CA GLY A 118 -13.73 10.24 -12.53
C GLY A 118 -12.74 10.96 -13.46
N SER A 119 -12.49 10.42 -14.66
CA SER A 119 -11.60 10.98 -15.70
C SER A 119 -12.30 11.96 -16.63
#